data_AF-A0A554WWF6-F1
#
_entry.id   AF-A0A554WWF6-F1
#
_cell.length_a   1.000
_cell.length_b   1.000
_cell.length_c   1.000
_cell.angle_alpha   90.00
_cell.angle_beta   90.00
_cell.angle_gamma   90.00
#
_symmetry.space_group_name_H-M   'P 1'
#
loop_
_entity.id
_entity.type
_entity.pdbx_description
1 polymer ?
#
loop_
_entity_poly.entity_id
_entity_poly.type
_entity_poly.pdbx_seq_one_letter_code
_entity_poly.pdbx_strand_id
1 'polypeptide(L)'
;MQTMNPVAASPAVRRPWYREPMMWLVVGGPLVVVVASLITVWIAVRNADTVLPREAAPARVAQPLDALSAQERLQVEKAVLPAGQARNHVVSPTLPRER
;
A
#
# COMPACT_ATOMS: atom_id res chain seq x y z
N MET A 1 12.10 45.69 -66.50
CA MET A 1 12.46 45.55 -65.07
C MET A 1 11.17 45.55 -64.26
N GLN A 2 10.73 44.39 -63.77
CA GLN A 2 9.55 44.28 -62.87
C GLN A 2 10.04 44.19 -61.44
N THR A 3 9.57 45.09 -60.58
CA THR A 3 9.85 45.13 -59.14
C THR A 3 8.95 44.12 -58.43
N MET A 4 9.54 43.14 -57.74
CA MET A 4 8.81 42.25 -56.83
C MET A 4 8.39 43.03 -55.58
N ASN A 5 7.09 43.11 -55.34
CA ASN A 5 6.52 43.74 -54.17
C ASN A 5 6.51 42.71 -53.02
N PRO A 6 7.14 42.95 -51.85
CA PRO A 6 7.12 41.99 -50.76
C PRO A 6 5.72 41.95 -50.13
N VAL A 7 5.10 40.77 -50.11
CA VAL A 7 3.89 40.54 -49.34
C VAL A 7 4.27 40.58 -47.86
N ALA A 8 3.94 41.68 -47.19
CA ALA A 8 4.07 41.78 -45.74
C ALA A 8 3.13 40.75 -45.09
N ALA A 9 3.70 39.85 -44.28
CA ALA A 9 2.94 38.86 -43.54
C ALA A 9 2.10 39.55 -42.45
N SER A 10 0.79 39.28 -42.43
CA SER A 10 -0.11 39.79 -41.39
C SER A 10 0.28 39.26 -40.00
N PRO A 11 0.29 40.09 -38.95
CA PRO A 11 0.60 39.62 -37.60
C PRO A 11 -0.51 38.66 -37.14
N ALA A 12 -0.14 37.40 -36.91
CA ALA A 12 -1.05 36.43 -36.31
C ALA A 12 -1.43 36.89 -34.88
N VAL A 13 -2.72 37.12 -34.65
CA VAL A 13 -3.25 37.44 -33.32
C VAL A 13 -3.03 36.22 -32.43
N ARG A 14 -2.06 36.29 -31.50
CA ARG A 14 -1.81 35.23 -30.53
C ARG A 14 -2.91 35.24 -29.47
N ARG A 15 -3.80 34.25 -29.52
CA ARG A 15 -4.78 34.03 -28.46
C ARG A 15 -4.06 33.56 -27.19
N PRO A 16 -4.53 33.96 -25.99
CA PRO A 16 -3.95 33.47 -24.74
C PRO A 16 -4.05 31.94 -24.64
N TRP A 17 -2.98 31.28 -24.19
CA TRP A 17 -2.85 29.82 -24.20
C TRP A 17 -3.96 29.08 -23.41
N TYR A 18 -4.48 29.68 -22.35
CA TYR A 18 -5.53 29.08 -21.50
C TYR A 18 -6.91 29.03 -22.17
N ARG A 19 -7.09 29.73 -23.30
CA ARG A 19 -8.32 29.71 -24.10
C ARG A 19 -8.37 28.54 -25.08
N GLU A 20 -7.25 27.84 -25.30
CA GLU A 20 -7.20 26.72 -26.24
C GLU A 20 -7.63 25.41 -25.55
N PRO A 21 -8.68 24.71 -26.04
CA PRO A 21 -9.20 23.52 -25.37
C PRO A 21 -8.19 22.37 -25.32
N MET A 22 -7.29 22.27 -26.31
CA MET A 22 -6.21 21.28 -26.34
C MET A 22 -5.28 21.40 -25.13
N MET A 23 -5.03 22.63 -24.66
CA MET A 23 -4.12 22.89 -23.54
C MET A 23 -4.64 22.27 -22.23
N TRP A 24 -5.96 22.25 -22.03
CA TRP A 24 -6.60 21.60 -20.89
C TRP A 24 -6.51 20.08 -20.93
N LEU A 25 -6.44 19.45 -22.11
CA LEU A 25 -6.20 18.00 -22.18
C LEU A 25 -4.76 17.65 -21.77
N VAL A 26 -3.80 18.48 -22.16
CA VAL A 26 -2.38 18.28 -21.83
C VAL A 26 -2.12 18.47 -20.33
N VAL A 27 -2.72 19.49 -19.71
CA VAL A 27 -2.54 19.74 -18.26
C VAL A 27 -3.51 18.91 -17.42
N GLY A 28 -4.71 18.64 -17.92
CA GLY A 28 -5.76 17.92 -17.21
C GLY A 28 -5.36 16.49 -16.88
N GLY A 29 -4.76 15.75 -17.82
CA GLY A 29 -4.30 14.37 -17.57
C GLY A 29 -3.35 14.27 -16.38
N PRO A 30 -2.21 14.98 -16.39
CA PRO A 30 -1.28 15.04 -15.25
C PRO A 30 -1.93 15.56 -13.96
N LEU A 31 -2.76 16.60 -14.05
CA LEU A 31 -3.43 17.18 -12.87
C LEU A 31 -4.36 16.15 -12.19
N VAL A 32 -5.11 15.37 -12.97
CA VAL A 32 -5.98 14.30 -12.45
C VAL A 32 -5.16 13.25 -11.69
N VAL A 33 -4.00 12.83 -12.22
CA VAL A 33 -3.14 11.86 -11.55
C VAL A 33 -2.60 12.41 -10.24
N VAL A 34 -2.17 13.69 -10.20
CA VAL A 34 -1.73 14.33 -8.97
C VAL A 34 -2.85 14.33 -7.92
N VAL A 35 -4.07 14.76 -8.30
CA VAL A 35 -5.22 14.76 -7.39
C VAL A 35 -5.54 13.34 -6.89
N ALA A 36 -5.55 12.35 -7.78
CA ALA A 36 -5.77 10.95 -7.41
C ALA A 36 -4.73 10.44 -6.40
N SER A 37 -3.44 10.76 -6.61
CA SER A 37 -2.37 10.36 -5.69
C SER A 37 -2.55 10.97 -4.29
N LEU A 38 -2.97 12.24 -4.21
CA LEU A 38 -3.23 12.91 -2.94
C LEU A 38 -4.43 12.28 -2.23
N ILE A 39 -5.48 11.91 -2.96
CA ILE A 39 -6.63 11.19 -2.41
C ILE A 39 -6.18 9.84 -1.82
N THR A 40 -5.37 9.09 -2.55
CA THR A 40 -4.83 7.80 -2.05
C THR A 40 -4.05 7.99 -0.76
N VAL A 41 -3.15 8.98 -0.70
CA VAL A 41 -2.38 9.29 0.51
C VAL A 41 -3.30 9.71 1.65
N TRP A 42 -4.31 10.53 1.37
CA TRP A 42 -5.27 10.97 2.38
C TRP A 42 -6.05 9.79 2.99
N ILE A 43 -6.52 8.85 2.15
CA ILE A 43 -7.19 7.63 2.60
C ILE A 43 -6.24 6.80 3.47
N ALA A 44 -4.99 6.63 3.05
CA ALA A 44 -4.00 5.83 3.76
C ALA A 44 -3.66 6.41 5.15
N VAL A 45 -3.49 7.72 5.25
CA VAL A 45 -3.20 8.39 6.54
C VAL A 45 -4.42 8.36 7.46
N ARG A 46 -5.62 8.56 6.92
CA ARG A 46 -6.83 8.64 7.73
C ARG A 46 -7.31 7.28 8.25
N ASN A 47 -7.09 6.21 7.47
CA ASN A 47 -7.49 4.85 7.80
C ASN A 47 -6.29 3.95 8.13
N ALA A 48 -5.20 4.53 8.64
CA ALA A 48 -4.06 3.76 9.07
C ALA A 48 -4.49 2.83 10.22
N ASP A 49 -4.35 1.52 10.00
CA ASP A 49 -4.65 0.53 11.03
C ASP A 49 -3.71 0.74 12.23
N THR A 50 -4.23 0.53 13.44
CA THR A 50 -3.42 0.63 14.65
C THR A 50 -2.36 -0.47 14.61
N VAL A 51 -1.09 -0.08 14.63
CA VAL A 51 0.00 -1.06 14.67
C VAL A 51 -0.15 -1.91 15.93
N LEU A 52 -0.43 -3.20 15.78
CA LEU A 52 -0.35 -4.11 16.92
C LEU A 52 1.11 -4.10 17.41
N PRO A 53 1.35 -3.99 18.73
CA PRO A 53 2.68 -4.17 19.30
C PRO A 53 3.28 -5.49 18.78
N ARG A 54 4.54 -5.47 18.34
CA ARG A 54 5.23 -6.67 17.85
C ARG A 54 5.39 -7.73 18.94
N GLU A 55 5.27 -7.33 20.20
CA GLU A 55 4.89 -8.24 21.27
C GLU A 55 3.43 -8.62 21.09
N ALA A 56 3.14 -9.40 20.04
CA ALA A 56 1.83 -9.98 19.84
C ALA A 56 1.44 -10.66 21.15
N ALA A 57 0.44 -10.09 21.83
CA ALA A 57 -0.20 -10.74 22.95
C ALA A 57 -0.47 -12.18 22.51
N PRO A 58 -0.05 -13.20 23.30
CA PRO A 58 -0.27 -14.58 22.93
C PRO A 58 -1.75 -14.72 22.60
N ALA A 59 -2.07 -15.22 21.40
CA ALA A 59 -3.45 -15.48 21.03
C ALA A 59 -4.07 -16.26 22.20
N ARG A 60 -5.05 -15.66 22.86
CA ARG A 60 -5.54 -16.15 24.15
C ARG A 60 -5.95 -17.61 23.97
N VAL A 61 -5.25 -18.49 24.66
CA VAL A 61 -5.62 -19.89 24.71
C VAL A 61 -6.99 -19.93 25.41
N ALA A 62 -8.01 -20.36 24.67
CA ALA A 62 -9.39 -20.43 25.18
C ALA A 62 -9.58 -21.52 26.26
N GLN A 63 -8.56 -22.35 26.52
CA GLN A 63 -8.62 -23.50 27.41
C GLN A 63 -7.62 -23.40 28.57
N PRO A 64 -8.00 -23.76 29.81
CA PRO A 64 -7.06 -23.85 30.93
C PRO A 64 -5.95 -24.87 30.63
N LEU A 65 -4.69 -24.41 30.57
CA LEU A 65 -3.54 -25.25 30.24
C LEU A 65 -3.38 -26.44 31.21
N ASP A 66 -3.85 -26.29 32.44
CA ASP A 66 -3.69 -27.27 33.52
C ASP A 66 -4.47 -28.57 33.30
N ALA A 67 -5.56 -28.54 32.52
CA ALA A 67 -6.40 -29.70 32.25
C ALA A 67 -5.94 -30.56 31.05
N LEU A 68 -4.95 -30.10 30.28
CA LEU A 68 -4.52 -30.73 29.03
C LEU A 68 -3.36 -31.71 29.26
N SER A 69 -3.36 -32.82 28.53
CA SER A 69 -2.20 -33.72 28.46
C SER A 69 -0.99 -33.02 27.82
N ALA A 70 0.23 -33.54 28.03
CA ALA A 70 1.45 -32.95 27.48
C ALA A 70 1.42 -32.81 25.95
N GLN A 71 0.75 -33.73 25.25
CA GLN A 71 0.60 -33.69 23.80
C GLN A 71 -0.37 -32.59 23.34
N GLU A 72 -1.50 -32.41 24.04
CA GLU A 72 -2.50 -31.40 23.71
C GLU A 72 -1.98 -29.98 23.97
N ARG A 73 -1.21 -29.78 25.05
CA ARG A 73 -0.56 -28.49 25.37
C ARG A 73 0.32 -28.01 24.23
N LEU A 74 1.10 -28.91 23.63
CA LEU A 74 1.97 -28.58 22.50
C LEU A 74 1.20 -28.26 21.22
N GLN A 75 0.05 -28.89 20.99
CA GLN A 75 -0.77 -28.58 19.82
C GLN A 75 -1.36 -27.17 19.94
N VAL A 76 -1.81 -26.82 21.15
CA VAL A 76 -2.30 -25.48 21.46
C VAL A 76 -1.18 -24.44 21.33
N GLU A 77 0.00 -24.71 21.87
CA GLU A 77 1.16 -23.83 21.74
C GLU A 77 1.55 -23.64 20.26
N LYS A 78 1.52 -24.72 19.46
CA LYS A 78 1.77 -24.66 18.02
C LYS A 78 0.74 -23.83 17.26
N ALA A 79 -0.52 -23.86 17.68
CA ALA A 79 -1.59 -23.09 17.06
C ALA A 79 -1.48 -21.58 17.31
N VAL A 80 -0.72 -21.17 18.34
CA VAL A 80 -0.51 -19.76 18.71
C VAL A 80 0.79 -19.19 18.11
N LEU A 81 1.66 -20.04 17.54
CA LEU A 81 2.92 -19.61 16.92
C LEU A 81 2.65 -18.66 15.73
N PRO A 82 3.45 -17.59 15.57
CA PRO A 82 3.39 -16.73 14.39
C PRO A 82 3.50 -17.52 13.09
N ALA A 83 2.79 -17.08 12.04
CA ALA A 83 2.72 -17.79 10.75
C ALA A 83 4.10 -18.11 10.13
N GLY A 84 5.13 -17.30 10.40
CA GLY A 84 6.51 -17.57 9.97
C GLY A 84 7.22 -18.68 10.75
N GLN A 85 6.88 -18.88 12.02
CA GLN A 85 7.43 -19.95 12.87
C GLN A 85 6.64 -21.26 12.69
N ALA A 86 5.32 -21.17 12.58
CA ALA A 86 4.44 -22.34 12.42
C ALA A 86 4.73 -23.16 11.15
N ARG A 87 5.17 -22.50 10.07
CA ARG A 87 5.51 -23.18 8.79
C ARG A 87 6.94 -23.72 8.76
N ASN A 88 7.78 -23.38 9.74
CA ASN A 88 9.17 -23.82 9.79
C ASN A 88 9.33 -25.05 10.69
N HIS A 89 9.45 -26.21 10.07
CA HIS A 89 9.62 -27.52 10.71
C HIS A 89 10.93 -27.66 11.50
N VAL A 90 11.90 -26.76 11.32
CA VAL A 90 13.17 -26.74 12.05
C VAL A 90 13.03 -26.13 13.46
N VAL A 91 11.95 -25.36 13.70
CA VAL A 91 11.76 -24.57 14.94
C VAL A 91 10.60 -25.09 15.80
N SER A 92 10.03 -26.25 15.47
CA SER A 92 8.87 -26.78 16.22
C SER A 92 9.27 -27.31 17.61
N PRO A 93 8.52 -26.99 18.68
CA PRO A 93 8.79 -27.50 20.03
C PRO A 93 8.64 -29.03 20.09
N THR A 94 9.65 -29.73 20.63
CA THR A 94 9.64 -31.17 20.89
C THR A 94 9.40 -31.45 22.38
N LEU A 95 8.63 -32.49 22.70
CA LEU A 95 8.41 -32.94 24.08
C LEU A 95 9.74 -33.22 24.79
N PRO A 96 9.90 -32.86 26.09
CA PRO A 96 10.93 -33.43 26.94
C PRO A 96 10.77 -34.95 26.95
N ARG A 97 11.85 -35.66 26.62
CA ARG A 97 11.85 -37.13 26.65
C ARG A 97 11.91 -37.54 28.13
N GLU A 98 10.85 -38.14 28.64
CA GLU A 98 10.89 -38.77 29.96
C GLU A 98 12.03 -39.81 29.96
N ARG A 99 12.91 -39.72 30.96
CA ARG A 99 13.95 -40.71 31.23
C ARG A 99 13.44 -41.70 32.27
#